data_AF-A0A838Z195-F1
#
_entry.id   AF-A0A838Z195-F1
#
_cell.length_a   1.000
_cell.length_b   1.000
_cell.length_c   1.000
_cell.angle_alpha   90.00
_cell.angle_beta   90.00
_cell.angle_gamma   90.00
#
_symmetry.space_group_name_H-M   'P 1'
#
loop_
_entity.id
_entity.type
_entity.pdbx_description
1 polymer ?
#
loop_
_entity_poly.entity_id
_entity_poly.type
_entity_poly.pdbx_seq_one_letter_code
_entity_poly.pdbx_strand_id
1 'polypeptide(L)'
;MINIGVINKTGRISQADMRRAVEAFQIQVSRDLAPVYGVDAIIRSYNVESDAPAGTWFTWIVDNIDLAGLNGYHFIDNSASKVIGTGQKGYAVGANSGLPYGIVAYRADNWTIVTSHEIIEKLVNPYLDKQAANVDVDKDGNASEDMLMEIADPVQANAYSINGVQVTNFVYPEYYTDAVALAGRKYDYMGVIAGPKEIAEGGYFSFKRGGQWWQGFKTLNVVLYKKISEKKELTATELERLIRQIFWVVFGIIATSVLINYLIKKLRK
;
A
#
# COMPACT_ATOMS: atom_id res chain seq x y z
N MET A 1 -13.50 -2.07 21.68
CA MET A 1 -13.20 -1.08 20.62
C MET A 1 -11.68 -1.01 20.49
N ILE A 2 -11.16 -0.99 19.27
CA ILE A 2 -9.71 -0.97 19.00
C ILE A 2 -9.15 0.40 19.41
N ASN A 3 -7.97 0.42 20.05
CA ASN A 3 -7.24 1.66 20.32
C ASN A 3 -5.97 1.68 19.45
N ILE A 4 -5.80 2.74 18.67
CA ILE A 4 -4.57 3.01 17.93
C ILE A 4 -3.80 4.14 18.63
N GLY A 5 -2.53 3.88 18.94
CA GLY A 5 -1.62 4.86 19.53
C GLY A 5 -0.57 5.29 18.52
N VAL A 6 -0.54 6.56 18.14
CA VAL A 6 0.48 7.09 17.22
C VAL A 6 1.55 7.85 18.01
N ILE A 7 2.81 7.44 17.88
CA ILE A 7 3.92 8.02 18.65
C ILE A 7 4.96 8.59 17.70
N ASN A 8 5.27 9.88 17.86
CA ASN A 8 6.38 10.54 17.18
C ASN A 8 7.69 10.27 17.93
N LYS A 9 8.58 9.43 17.37
CA LYS A 9 9.91 9.15 17.93
C LYS A 9 11.02 10.01 17.30
N THR A 10 10.69 10.86 16.34
CA THR A 10 11.65 11.69 15.59
C THR A 10 11.97 13.02 16.28
N GLY A 11 11.02 13.57 17.05
CA GLY A 11 11.07 14.95 17.53
C GLY A 11 10.93 16.03 16.43
N ARG A 12 10.70 15.63 15.17
CA ARG A 12 10.59 16.54 14.01
C ARG A 12 9.16 17.00 13.71
N ILE A 13 8.16 16.26 14.20
CA ILE A 13 6.73 16.60 14.06
C ILE A 13 6.29 17.40 15.28
N SER A 14 5.73 18.59 15.06
CA SER A 14 5.19 19.40 16.16
C SER A 14 3.95 18.75 16.77
N GLN A 15 3.64 19.05 18.03
CA GLN A 15 2.41 18.54 18.65
C GLN A 15 1.14 19.02 17.91
N ALA A 16 1.18 20.21 17.30
CA ALA A 16 0.06 20.72 16.52
C ALA A 16 -0.16 19.90 15.23
N ASP A 17 0.92 19.59 14.50
CA ASP A 17 0.84 18.75 13.29
C ASP A 17 0.40 17.33 13.65
N MET A 18 0.91 16.79 14.76
CA MET A 18 0.54 15.48 15.26
C MET A 18 -0.96 15.38 15.59
N ARG A 19 -1.52 16.40 16.27
CA ARG A 19 -2.96 16.46 16.56
C ARG A 19 -3.79 16.53 15.27
N ARG A 20 -3.43 17.43 14.34
CA ARG A 20 -4.14 17.53 13.05
C ARG A 20 -4.11 16.21 12.27
N ALA A 21 -2.97 15.51 12.28
CA ALA A 21 -2.83 14.22 11.61
C ALA A 21 -3.72 13.14 12.26
N VAL A 22 -3.70 13.02 13.59
CA VAL A 22 -4.55 12.04 14.30
C VAL A 22 -6.04 12.32 14.12
N GLU A 23 -6.44 13.59 14.12
CA GLU A 23 -7.83 13.97 13.80
C GLU A 23 -8.21 13.55 12.38
N ALA A 24 -7.33 13.76 11.39
CA ALA A 24 -7.56 13.31 10.02
C ALA A 24 -7.64 11.78 9.90
N PHE A 25 -6.76 11.04 10.59
CA PHE A 25 -6.80 9.57 10.64
C PHE A 25 -8.09 9.06 11.29
N GLN A 26 -8.54 9.69 12.38
CA GLN A 26 -9.78 9.33 13.04
C GLN A 26 -10.98 9.52 12.11
N ILE A 27 -11.03 10.65 11.39
CA ILE A 27 -12.07 10.90 10.38
C ILE A 27 -11.99 9.85 9.27
N GLN A 28 -10.80 9.58 8.73
CA GLN A 28 -10.63 8.56 7.69
C GLN A 28 -11.19 7.21 8.15
N VAL A 29 -10.80 6.76 9.35
CA VAL A 29 -11.24 5.45 9.85
C VAL A 29 -12.76 5.43 10.09
N SER A 30 -13.32 6.39 10.83
CA SER A 30 -14.73 6.32 11.21
C SER A 30 -15.69 6.73 10.10
N ARG A 31 -15.33 7.70 9.26
CA ARG A 31 -16.18 8.23 8.18
C ARG A 31 -16.02 7.45 6.89
N ASP A 32 -14.79 7.11 6.52
CA ASP A 32 -14.49 6.60 5.17
C ASP A 32 -14.31 5.07 5.16
N LEU A 33 -13.56 4.52 6.11
CA LEU A 33 -13.24 3.09 6.15
C LEU A 33 -14.36 2.26 6.81
N ALA A 34 -14.89 2.71 7.95
CA ALA A 34 -15.85 1.94 8.75
C ALA A 34 -17.13 1.56 7.98
N PRO A 35 -17.74 2.44 7.16
CA PRO A 35 -18.92 2.05 6.36
C PRO A 35 -18.63 0.96 5.32
N VAL A 36 -17.36 0.81 4.92
CA VAL A 36 -16.94 -0.13 3.87
C VAL A 36 -16.49 -1.47 4.46
N TYR A 37 -15.68 -1.43 5.51
CA TYR A 37 -15.04 -2.62 6.09
C TYR A 37 -15.61 -3.06 7.45
N GLY A 38 -16.53 -2.28 8.04
CA GLY A 38 -17.11 -2.59 9.35
C GLY A 38 -16.12 -2.52 10.50
N VAL A 39 -14.97 -1.86 10.31
CA VAL A 39 -13.91 -1.69 11.33
C VAL A 39 -13.81 -0.23 11.73
N ASP A 40 -13.65 0.03 13.02
CA ASP A 40 -13.48 1.37 13.57
C ASP A 40 -12.52 1.31 14.77
N ALA A 41 -11.92 2.45 15.12
CA ALA A 41 -10.95 2.55 16.19
C ALA A 41 -10.96 3.94 16.83
N ILE A 42 -10.44 4.01 18.06
CA ILE A 42 -10.09 5.28 18.68
C ILE A 42 -8.61 5.55 18.45
N ILE A 43 -8.29 6.63 17.76
CA ILE A 43 -6.92 7.01 17.40
C ILE A 43 -6.48 8.18 18.27
N ARG A 44 -5.35 8.02 18.96
CA ARG A 44 -4.75 9.08 19.79
C ARG A 44 -3.24 9.14 19.59
N SER A 45 -2.68 10.33 19.75
CA SER A 45 -1.22 10.49 19.88
C SER A 45 -0.79 10.35 21.34
N TYR A 46 0.35 9.69 21.57
CA TYR A 46 0.98 9.58 22.90
C TYR A 46 2.46 10.01 22.83
N ASN A 47 3.02 10.42 23.97
CA ASN A 47 4.45 10.72 24.04
C ASN A 47 5.25 9.41 24.19
N VAL A 48 4.77 8.52 25.06
CA VAL A 48 5.34 7.19 25.28
C VAL A 48 4.24 6.14 25.39
N GLU A 49 4.61 4.88 25.22
CA GLU A 49 3.71 3.73 25.18
C GLU A 49 2.96 3.55 26.50
N SER A 50 3.60 3.85 27.64
CA SER A 50 3.01 3.76 28.97
C SER A 50 1.88 4.76 29.25
N ASP A 51 1.73 5.80 28.41
CA ASP A 51 0.63 6.77 28.52
C ASP A 51 -0.68 6.23 27.92
N ALA A 52 -0.60 5.15 27.14
CA ALA A 52 -1.74 4.57 26.45
C ALA A 52 -2.41 3.45 27.26
N PRO A 53 -3.71 3.21 27.08
CA PRO A 53 -4.38 2.05 27.66
C PRO A 53 -3.73 0.73 27.23
N ALA A 54 -3.78 -0.28 28.10
CA ALA A 54 -3.35 -1.64 27.77
C ALA A 54 -4.11 -2.16 26.54
N GLY A 55 -3.42 -2.89 25.66
CA GLY A 55 -3.99 -3.40 24.40
C GLY A 55 -3.99 -2.41 23.23
N THR A 56 -3.37 -1.23 23.37
CA THR A 56 -3.22 -0.26 22.28
C THR A 56 -2.31 -0.81 21.18
N TRP A 57 -2.75 -0.71 19.92
CA TRP A 57 -1.96 -1.05 18.74
C TRP A 57 -1.19 0.19 18.31
N PHE A 58 0.14 0.13 18.37
CA PHE A 58 0.95 1.33 18.14
C PHE A 58 1.33 1.50 16.66
N THR A 59 1.47 2.75 16.24
CA THR A 59 2.18 3.14 15.02
C THR A 59 3.28 4.13 15.41
N TRP A 60 4.54 3.77 15.19
CA TRP A 60 5.68 4.63 15.49
C TRP A 60 6.18 5.35 14.26
N ILE A 61 6.31 6.67 14.35
CA ILE A 61 6.97 7.47 13.32
C ILE A 61 8.41 7.69 13.74
N VAL A 62 9.33 7.15 12.94
CA VAL A 62 10.77 7.01 13.23
C VAL A 62 11.60 7.70 12.16
N ASP A 63 12.87 8.00 12.43
CA ASP A 63 13.70 8.73 11.46
C ASP A 63 13.93 7.93 10.17
N ASN A 64 14.22 6.64 10.33
CA ASN A 64 14.44 5.71 9.23
C ASN A 64 13.99 4.31 9.67
N ILE A 65 13.61 3.51 8.68
CA ILE A 65 13.40 2.08 8.85
C ILE A 65 14.57 1.30 8.25
N ASP A 66 14.75 0.10 8.76
CA ASP A 66 15.83 -0.82 8.48
C ASP A 66 15.61 -1.72 7.26
N LEU A 67 14.43 -1.63 6.68
CA LEU A 67 14.04 -2.35 5.47
C LEU A 67 14.20 -1.43 4.28
N ALA A 68 15.27 -1.67 3.51
CA ALA A 68 15.59 -0.89 2.32
C ALA A 68 14.40 -0.89 1.34
N GLY A 69 14.04 0.29 0.84
CA GLY A 69 12.98 0.48 -0.15
C GLY A 69 11.56 0.60 0.41
N LEU A 70 11.36 0.45 1.73
CA LEU A 70 10.07 0.70 2.36
C LEU A 70 10.03 2.10 2.99
N ASN A 71 8.82 2.67 3.11
CA ASN A 71 8.56 3.87 3.90
C ASN A 71 7.72 3.57 5.15
N GLY A 72 7.05 2.42 5.18
CA GLY A 72 6.30 1.94 6.32
C GLY A 72 6.13 0.43 6.24
N TYR A 73 5.72 -0.16 7.35
CA TYR A 73 5.14 -1.50 7.39
C TYR A 73 4.33 -1.69 8.67
N HIS A 74 3.39 -2.63 8.64
CA HIS A 74 2.76 -3.17 9.83
C HIS A 74 3.04 -4.65 9.97
N PHE A 75 3.08 -5.12 11.21
CA PHE A 75 3.44 -6.50 11.53
C PHE A 75 2.91 -6.91 12.90
N ILE A 76 3.11 -8.18 13.24
CA ILE A 76 2.90 -8.70 14.59
C ILE A 76 4.17 -9.37 15.06
N ASP A 77 4.57 -9.06 16.29
CA ASP A 77 5.61 -9.81 16.96
C ASP A 77 5.02 -10.64 18.09
N ASN A 78 5.15 -11.96 17.99
CA ASN A 78 4.71 -12.89 19.04
C ASN A 78 5.82 -13.17 20.07
N SER A 79 6.99 -12.55 19.93
CA SER A 79 8.08 -12.70 20.88
C SER A 79 8.04 -11.60 21.94
N ALA A 80 7.93 -12.01 23.21
CA ALA A 80 7.82 -11.12 24.36
C ALA A 80 9.06 -10.24 24.63
N SER A 81 10.12 -10.38 23.82
CA SER A 81 11.45 -9.84 24.12
C SER A 81 12.12 -9.10 22.95
N LYS A 82 11.45 -8.90 21.81
CA LYS A 82 12.08 -8.20 20.69
C LYS A 82 11.94 -6.68 20.83
N VAL A 83 12.89 -6.03 20.19
CA VAL A 83 13.17 -4.61 20.14
C VAL A 83 13.16 -4.35 18.63
N ILE A 84 12.09 -3.73 18.11
CA ILE A 84 11.92 -3.57 16.65
C ILE A 84 12.58 -2.26 16.18
N GLY A 85 13.32 -2.31 15.08
CA GLY A 85 14.14 -1.21 14.53
C GLY A 85 15.65 -1.49 14.62
N THR A 86 16.45 -1.10 13.62
CA THR A 86 17.91 -1.30 13.65
C THR A 86 18.63 -0.30 14.55
N GLY A 87 19.49 -0.81 15.42
CA GLY A 87 20.42 -0.02 16.24
C GLY A 87 19.91 0.20 17.66
N GLN A 88 20.74 0.84 18.49
CA GLN A 88 20.73 0.94 19.97
C GLN A 88 19.40 1.36 20.67
N LYS A 89 18.30 1.55 19.94
CA LYS A 89 16.94 1.82 20.43
C LYS A 89 15.91 1.11 19.54
N GLY A 90 15.70 -0.19 19.69
CA GLY A 90 14.44 -0.73 19.16
C GLY A 90 13.28 -0.44 20.11
N TYR A 91 12.09 -0.40 19.54
CA TYR A 91 10.86 -0.11 20.23
C TYR A 91 10.40 -1.37 20.95
N ALA A 92 10.19 -1.27 22.25
CA ALA A 92 9.81 -2.40 23.08
C ALA A 92 8.41 -2.88 22.66
N VAL A 93 8.33 -4.04 22.01
CA VAL A 93 7.06 -4.76 21.81
C VAL A 93 6.68 -5.61 23.01
N GLY A 94 7.50 -5.65 24.07
CA GLY A 94 7.30 -6.55 25.21
C GLY A 94 5.90 -6.47 25.84
N ALA A 95 5.35 -5.26 26.02
CA ALA A 95 3.99 -5.07 26.52
C ALA A 95 2.88 -5.31 25.47
N ASN A 96 3.25 -5.44 24.19
CA ASN A 96 2.39 -5.57 23.02
C ASN A 96 2.64 -6.87 22.24
N SER A 97 3.23 -7.89 22.89
CA SER A 97 3.46 -9.19 22.27
C SER A 97 2.14 -9.77 21.77
N GLY A 98 2.08 -10.14 20.49
CA GLY A 98 0.87 -10.62 19.82
C GLY A 98 -0.13 -9.55 19.40
N LEU A 99 0.18 -8.26 19.58
CA LEU A 99 -0.63 -7.15 19.07
C LEU A 99 -0.05 -6.61 17.75
N PRO A 100 -0.91 -6.25 16.79
CA PRO A 100 -0.49 -5.55 15.59
C PRO A 100 0.16 -4.19 15.90
N TYR A 101 1.23 -3.88 15.18
CA TYR A 101 1.90 -2.58 15.23
C TYR A 101 2.30 -2.09 13.84
N GLY A 102 2.60 -0.79 13.72
CA GLY A 102 3.15 -0.19 12.50
C GLY A 102 4.40 0.63 12.77
N ILE A 103 5.30 0.72 11.80
CA ILE A 103 6.49 1.58 11.84
C ILE A 103 6.54 2.37 10.54
N VAL A 104 6.73 3.68 10.66
CA VAL A 104 6.69 4.63 9.54
C VAL A 104 7.97 5.46 9.56
N ALA A 105 8.70 5.49 8.44
CA ALA A 105 9.80 6.40 8.24
C ALA A 105 9.27 7.82 8.03
N TYR A 106 9.82 8.78 8.76
CA TYR A 106 9.47 10.19 8.58
C TYR A 106 10.07 10.72 7.29
N ARG A 107 9.22 11.15 6.37
CA ARG A 107 9.56 12.07 5.27
C ARG A 107 8.61 13.25 5.35
N ALA A 108 9.15 14.46 5.22
CA ALA A 108 8.40 15.70 5.47
C ALA A 108 7.17 15.84 4.57
N ASP A 109 7.21 15.24 3.37
CA ASP A 109 6.20 15.32 2.33
C ASP A 109 5.15 14.19 2.36
N ASN A 110 5.41 13.06 3.03
CA ASN A 110 4.52 11.90 2.93
C ASN A 110 4.21 11.14 4.23
N TRP A 111 4.78 11.53 5.38
CA TRP A 111 4.64 10.73 6.61
C TRP A 111 3.17 10.51 7.02
N THR A 112 2.27 11.47 6.76
CA THR A 112 0.83 11.31 7.08
C THR A 112 0.16 10.28 6.19
N ILE A 113 0.50 10.26 4.90
CA ILE A 113 -0.01 9.29 3.92
C ILE A 113 0.41 7.89 4.35
N VAL A 114 1.70 7.68 4.61
CA VAL A 114 2.22 6.38 5.03
C VAL A 114 1.65 5.98 6.40
N THR A 115 1.52 6.92 7.34
CA THR A 115 0.89 6.60 8.64
C THR A 115 -0.56 6.16 8.50
N SER A 116 -1.35 6.85 7.67
CA SER A 116 -2.72 6.41 7.40
C SER A 116 -2.79 5.06 6.71
N HIS A 117 -1.87 4.78 5.78
CA HIS A 117 -1.75 3.51 5.08
C HIS A 117 -1.56 2.36 6.06
N GLU A 118 -0.54 2.44 6.92
CA GLU A 118 -0.30 1.40 7.94
C GLU A 118 -1.42 1.29 8.99
N ILE A 119 -2.20 2.35 9.21
CA ILE A 119 -3.34 2.29 10.14
C ILE A 119 -4.50 1.51 9.52
N ILE A 120 -4.92 1.86 8.31
CA ILE A 120 -6.12 1.26 7.71
C ILE A 120 -5.88 -0.19 7.29
N GLU A 121 -4.68 -0.52 6.81
CA GLU A 121 -4.31 -1.90 6.51
C GLU A 121 -4.26 -2.76 7.76
N LYS A 122 -3.62 -2.27 8.83
CA LYS A 122 -3.61 -2.96 10.13
C LYS A 122 -5.01 -3.15 10.72
N LEU A 123 -5.95 -2.24 10.46
CA LEU A 123 -7.34 -2.42 10.92
C LEU A 123 -8.09 -3.48 10.12
N VAL A 124 -7.84 -3.55 8.80
CA VAL A 124 -8.52 -4.52 7.93
C VAL A 124 -7.88 -5.89 8.00
N ASN A 125 -6.56 -6.01 7.99
CA ASN A 125 -5.80 -7.25 8.01
C ASN A 125 -4.75 -7.28 9.14
N PRO A 126 -5.16 -7.17 10.42
CA PRO A 126 -4.23 -7.02 11.54
C PRO A 126 -3.18 -8.14 11.65
N TYR A 127 -3.56 -9.36 11.25
CA TYR A 127 -2.75 -10.57 11.39
C TYR A 127 -2.05 -11.02 10.11
N LEU A 128 -2.11 -10.21 9.04
CA LEU A 128 -1.51 -10.51 7.73
C LEU A 128 -1.95 -11.89 7.18
N ASP A 129 -3.13 -12.37 7.57
CA ASP A 129 -3.65 -13.70 7.26
C ASP A 129 -4.85 -13.65 6.30
N LYS A 130 -5.51 -12.49 6.17
CA LYS A 130 -6.62 -12.31 5.23
C LYS A 130 -6.11 -12.27 3.81
N GLN A 131 -6.64 -13.20 3.01
CA GLN A 131 -6.34 -13.32 1.59
C GLN A 131 -7.66 -13.42 0.80
N ALA A 132 -7.69 -12.80 -0.38
CA ALA A 132 -8.70 -13.04 -1.38
C ALA A 132 -8.25 -14.23 -2.24
N ALA A 133 -9.02 -15.32 -2.22
CA ALA A 133 -8.69 -16.55 -2.94
C ALA A 133 -9.16 -16.50 -4.39
N ASN A 134 -8.47 -17.27 -5.25
CA ASN A 134 -8.79 -17.43 -6.68
C ASN A 134 -8.80 -16.11 -7.45
N VAL A 135 -7.89 -15.20 -7.12
CA VAL A 135 -7.75 -13.95 -7.85
C VAL A 135 -6.93 -14.20 -9.12
N ASP A 136 -7.51 -13.89 -10.27
CA ASP A 136 -6.82 -13.93 -11.56
C ASP A 136 -5.97 -12.66 -11.71
N VAL A 137 -4.70 -12.73 -11.30
CA VAL A 137 -3.80 -11.56 -11.30
C VAL A 137 -3.07 -11.38 -12.62
N ASP A 138 -2.90 -12.44 -13.42
CA ASP A 138 -2.26 -12.40 -14.73
C ASP A 138 -3.26 -12.86 -15.79
N LYS A 139 -3.49 -12.03 -16.82
CA LYS A 139 -4.38 -12.39 -17.94
C LYS A 139 -3.94 -13.63 -18.74
N ASP A 140 -2.86 -14.27 -18.30
CA ASP A 140 -2.22 -15.44 -18.89
C ASP A 140 -2.82 -16.76 -18.36
N GLY A 141 -3.79 -16.70 -17.42
CA GLY A 141 -4.59 -17.86 -17.02
C GLY A 141 -3.86 -18.86 -16.13
N ASN A 142 -2.85 -18.41 -15.37
CA ASN A 142 -2.22 -19.25 -14.36
C ASN A 142 -3.17 -19.49 -13.19
N ALA A 143 -3.11 -20.70 -12.61
CA ALA A 143 -4.08 -21.16 -11.63
C ALA A 143 -4.11 -20.30 -10.36
N SER A 144 -5.33 -19.86 -10.02
CA SER A 144 -5.86 -19.46 -8.70
C SER A 144 -4.84 -19.01 -7.65
N GLU A 145 -4.89 -17.73 -7.33
CA GLU A 145 -3.95 -17.12 -6.39
C GLU A 145 -4.64 -16.56 -5.15
N ASP A 146 -3.94 -16.68 -4.02
CA ASP A 146 -4.30 -16.01 -2.78
C ASP A 146 -3.62 -14.64 -2.75
N MET A 147 -4.39 -13.58 -3.01
CA MET A 147 -3.92 -12.20 -2.92
C MET A 147 -4.03 -11.71 -1.48
N LEU A 148 -2.95 -11.16 -0.93
CA LEU A 148 -2.97 -10.57 0.41
C LEU A 148 -3.89 -9.34 0.41
N MET A 149 -4.75 -9.23 1.42
CA MET A 149 -5.69 -8.12 1.55
C MET A 149 -5.01 -6.91 2.21
N GLU A 150 -4.13 -6.26 1.44
CA GLU A 150 -3.59 -4.94 1.74
C GLU A 150 -4.36 -3.91 0.93
N ILE A 151 -5.19 -3.13 1.62
CA ILE A 151 -6.22 -2.33 0.95
C ILE A 151 -5.71 -1.00 0.42
N ALA A 152 -4.55 -0.54 0.87
CA ALA A 152 -3.96 0.72 0.41
C ALA A 152 -2.89 0.45 -0.66
N ASP A 153 -2.19 -0.67 -0.58
CA ASP A 153 -1.16 -1.13 -1.53
C ASP A 153 -1.49 -0.91 -3.03
N PRO A 154 -2.65 -1.34 -3.57
CA PRO A 154 -2.95 -1.18 -5.00
C PRO A 154 -3.03 0.26 -5.47
N VAL A 155 -3.26 1.18 -4.54
CA VAL A 155 -3.50 2.62 -4.78
C VAL A 155 -2.60 3.51 -3.91
N GLN A 156 -1.48 2.99 -3.41
CA GLN A 156 -0.66 3.67 -2.37
C GLN A 156 -0.10 5.03 -2.80
N ALA A 157 0.05 5.26 -4.10
CA ALA A 157 0.54 6.51 -4.65
C ALA A 157 -0.57 7.59 -4.74
N ASN A 158 -1.82 7.23 -4.46
CA ASN A 158 -2.96 8.13 -4.49
C ASN A 158 -3.34 8.51 -3.06
N ALA A 159 -3.51 9.81 -2.83
CA ALA A 159 -3.87 10.36 -1.54
C ALA A 159 -4.94 11.43 -1.70
N TYR A 160 -5.79 11.56 -0.68
CA TYR A 160 -6.82 12.59 -0.61
C TYR A 160 -6.69 13.40 0.68
N SER A 161 -7.33 14.56 0.72
CA SER A 161 -7.23 15.50 1.82
C SER A 161 -8.38 15.36 2.80
N ILE A 162 -8.06 15.33 4.10
CA ILE A 162 -9.01 15.53 5.20
C ILE A 162 -8.51 16.72 6.02
N ASN A 163 -9.27 17.82 6.01
CA ASN A 163 -8.91 19.06 6.72
C ASN A 163 -7.48 19.56 6.42
N GLY A 164 -7.01 19.40 5.18
CA GLY A 164 -5.67 19.81 4.76
C GLY A 164 -4.56 18.81 5.08
N VAL A 165 -4.86 17.67 5.71
CA VAL A 165 -3.92 16.55 5.91
C VAL A 165 -4.13 15.52 4.82
N GLN A 166 -3.04 15.10 4.16
CA GLN A 166 -3.08 14.03 3.16
C GLN A 166 -3.13 12.66 3.83
N VAL A 167 -4.08 11.83 3.42
CA VAL A 167 -4.24 10.43 3.82
C VAL A 167 -4.30 9.53 2.59
N THR A 168 -3.90 8.26 2.75
CA THR A 168 -3.87 7.29 1.64
C THR A 168 -5.27 7.00 1.09
N ASN A 169 -5.34 6.70 -0.20
CA ASN A 169 -6.47 6.01 -0.80
C ASN A 169 -6.55 4.55 -0.32
N PHE A 170 -7.68 3.90 -0.57
CA PHE A 170 -7.87 2.46 -0.34
C PHE A 170 -8.89 1.85 -1.31
N VAL A 171 -8.73 0.57 -1.61
CA VAL A 171 -9.66 -0.20 -2.44
C VAL A 171 -10.89 -0.64 -1.65
N TYR A 172 -12.00 -0.91 -2.33
CA TYR A 172 -13.22 -1.47 -1.72
C TYR A 172 -13.23 -3.01 -1.82
N PRO A 173 -14.06 -3.74 -1.04
CA PRO A 173 -14.16 -5.20 -1.13
C PRO A 173 -14.39 -5.72 -2.56
N GLU A 174 -15.15 -4.98 -3.36
CA GLU A 174 -15.43 -5.25 -4.78
C GLU A 174 -14.16 -5.36 -5.63
N TYR A 175 -13.06 -4.71 -5.24
CA TYR A 175 -11.76 -4.85 -5.88
C TYR A 175 -11.30 -6.31 -5.89
N TYR A 176 -11.60 -7.06 -4.82
CA TYR A 176 -11.21 -8.46 -4.67
C TYR A 176 -12.29 -9.42 -5.20
N THR A 177 -13.58 -9.09 -5.01
CA THR A 177 -14.68 -10.03 -5.26
C THR A 177 -15.23 -9.98 -6.68
N ASP A 178 -15.24 -8.82 -7.35
CA ASP A 178 -15.80 -8.73 -8.69
C ASP A 178 -14.89 -9.40 -9.72
N ALA A 179 -15.49 -10.12 -10.67
CA ALA A 179 -14.78 -10.75 -11.77
C ALA A 179 -14.46 -9.77 -12.92
N VAL A 180 -15.32 -8.78 -13.12
CA VAL A 180 -15.23 -7.79 -14.22
C VAL A 180 -15.66 -6.42 -13.73
N ALA A 181 -15.23 -5.37 -14.44
CA ALA A 181 -15.68 -4.01 -14.18
C ALA A 181 -17.20 -3.88 -14.42
N LEU A 182 -17.91 -3.26 -13.47
CA LEU A 182 -19.33 -2.98 -13.56
C LEU A 182 -19.59 -1.48 -13.72
N ALA A 183 -20.53 -1.12 -14.60
CA ALA A 183 -20.86 0.28 -14.87
C ALA A 183 -21.34 1.00 -13.59
N GLY A 184 -20.77 2.17 -13.33
CA GLY A 184 -21.10 2.99 -12.14
C GLY A 184 -20.53 2.48 -10.82
N ARG A 185 -19.76 1.39 -10.83
CA ARG A 185 -19.08 0.87 -9.65
C ARG A 185 -17.73 1.56 -9.44
N LYS A 186 -17.40 1.85 -8.19
CA LYS A 186 -16.07 2.28 -7.76
C LYS A 186 -15.34 1.10 -7.13
N TYR A 187 -14.05 1.00 -7.41
CA TYR A 187 -13.19 -0.05 -6.85
C TYR A 187 -12.22 0.47 -5.78
N ASP A 188 -12.15 1.80 -5.64
CA ASP A 188 -11.38 2.48 -4.63
C ASP A 188 -12.09 3.77 -4.18
N TYR A 189 -11.69 4.30 -3.02
CA TYR A 189 -12.33 5.45 -2.42
C TYR A 189 -12.24 6.70 -3.30
N MET A 190 -11.14 6.93 -4.02
CA MET A 190 -10.97 8.08 -4.91
C MET A 190 -11.54 7.85 -6.32
N GLY A 191 -11.77 6.61 -6.72
CA GLY A 191 -12.20 6.23 -8.09
C GLY A 191 -11.08 6.36 -9.12
N VAL A 192 -9.82 6.08 -8.73
CA VAL A 192 -8.65 6.16 -9.63
C VAL A 192 -8.45 4.93 -10.49
N ILE A 193 -8.96 3.76 -10.07
CA ILE A 193 -8.91 2.52 -10.84
C ILE A 193 -10.28 2.22 -11.48
N ALA A 194 -10.26 1.64 -12.68
CA ALA A 194 -11.47 1.42 -13.48
C ALA A 194 -12.10 0.04 -13.27
N GLY A 195 -11.35 -0.91 -12.71
CA GLY A 195 -11.80 -2.28 -12.55
C GLY A 195 -11.23 -2.99 -11.32
N PRO A 196 -11.77 -4.19 -11.01
CA PRO A 196 -11.26 -5.01 -9.91
C PRO A 196 -9.85 -5.49 -10.25
N LYS A 197 -9.01 -5.68 -9.23
CA LYS A 197 -7.60 -6.11 -9.35
C LYS A 197 -6.68 -5.19 -10.16
N GLU A 198 -7.15 -4.01 -10.54
CA GLU A 198 -6.31 -3.03 -11.22
C GLU A 198 -5.38 -2.34 -10.22
N ILE A 199 -4.11 -2.25 -10.57
CA ILE A 199 -3.14 -1.45 -9.81
C ILE A 199 -3.17 -0.01 -10.35
N ALA A 200 -3.21 0.99 -9.47
CA ALA A 200 -2.95 2.38 -9.88
C ALA A 200 -1.46 2.59 -10.17
N GLU A 201 -1.10 3.63 -10.91
CA GLU A 201 0.31 3.97 -11.15
C GLU A 201 1.04 4.19 -9.82
N GLY A 202 2.16 3.49 -9.59
CA GLY A 202 2.90 3.51 -8.32
C GLY A 202 2.35 2.57 -7.24
N GLY A 203 1.24 1.87 -7.51
CA GLY A 203 0.67 0.84 -6.64
C GLY A 203 1.35 -0.53 -6.80
N TYR A 204 1.00 -1.44 -5.88
CA TYR A 204 1.36 -2.86 -5.99
C TYR A 204 0.36 -3.76 -5.25
N PHE A 205 0.48 -5.08 -5.38
CA PHE A 205 -0.15 -6.04 -4.48
C PHE A 205 0.74 -7.26 -4.30
N SER A 206 0.56 -7.98 -3.20
CA SER A 206 1.26 -9.22 -2.89
C SER A 206 0.34 -10.43 -3.04
N PHE A 207 0.84 -11.54 -3.59
CA PHE A 207 0.04 -12.74 -3.83
C PHE A 207 0.88 -14.03 -3.78
N LYS A 208 0.21 -15.17 -3.64
CA LYS A 208 0.85 -16.49 -3.71
C LYS A 208 0.58 -17.20 -5.03
N ARG A 209 1.64 -17.68 -5.66
CA ARG A 209 1.61 -18.54 -6.84
C ARG A 209 2.52 -19.75 -6.63
N GLY A 210 1.95 -20.95 -6.72
CA GLY A 210 2.70 -22.20 -6.48
C GLY A 210 3.35 -22.26 -5.09
N GLY A 211 2.69 -21.71 -4.07
CA GLY A 211 3.21 -21.65 -2.69
C GLY A 211 4.37 -20.66 -2.49
N GLN A 212 4.66 -19.79 -3.48
CA GLN A 212 5.70 -18.77 -3.41
C GLN A 212 5.06 -17.38 -3.40
N TRP A 213 5.66 -16.42 -2.70
CA TRP A 213 5.21 -15.03 -2.68
C TRP A 213 5.73 -14.25 -3.89
N TRP A 214 4.83 -13.47 -4.48
CA TRP A 214 5.07 -12.58 -5.60
C TRP A 214 4.45 -11.21 -5.34
N GLN A 215 4.93 -10.21 -6.08
CA GLN A 215 4.33 -8.88 -6.16
C GLN A 215 4.08 -8.50 -7.59
N GLY A 216 2.91 -7.92 -7.85
CA GLY A 216 2.61 -7.16 -9.06
C GLY A 216 2.75 -5.68 -8.73
N PHE A 217 3.52 -4.91 -9.47
CA PHE A 217 3.68 -3.45 -9.28
C PHE A 217 3.50 -2.72 -10.60
N LYS A 218 2.88 -1.53 -10.59
CA LYS A 218 2.62 -0.75 -11.80
C LYS A 218 3.52 0.46 -11.88
N THR A 219 4.26 0.55 -12.98
CA THR A 219 5.08 1.71 -13.32
C THR A 219 5.04 1.98 -14.82
N LEU A 220 4.99 3.25 -15.21
CA LEU A 220 4.87 3.69 -16.60
C LEU A 220 3.70 3.01 -17.32
N ASN A 221 2.57 2.83 -16.63
CA ASN A 221 1.39 2.10 -17.09
C ASN A 221 1.60 0.61 -17.43
N VAL A 222 2.70 0.01 -16.98
CA VAL A 222 3.00 -1.42 -17.15
C VAL A 222 2.99 -2.12 -15.80
N VAL A 223 2.31 -3.27 -15.72
CA VAL A 223 2.36 -4.14 -14.53
C VAL A 223 3.49 -5.14 -14.67
N LEU A 224 4.30 -5.25 -13.63
CA LEU A 224 5.47 -6.10 -13.56
C LEU A 224 5.32 -7.04 -12.37
N TYR A 225 5.70 -8.29 -12.57
CA TYR A 225 5.60 -9.32 -11.54
C TYR A 225 6.99 -9.75 -11.11
N LYS A 226 7.24 -9.75 -9.80
CA LYS A 226 8.49 -10.19 -9.19
C LYS A 226 8.22 -11.20 -8.08
N LYS A 227 8.98 -12.29 -8.06
CA LYS A 227 8.98 -13.25 -6.96
C LYS A 227 9.80 -12.68 -5.79
N ILE A 228 9.22 -12.65 -4.58
CA ILE A 228 9.84 -12.02 -3.40
C ILE A 228 10.88 -12.95 -2.73
N SER A 229 10.71 -14.27 -2.84
CA SER A 229 11.59 -15.26 -2.17
C SER A 229 13.03 -15.26 -2.70
N GLU A 230 13.27 -14.66 -3.85
CA GLU A 230 14.60 -14.52 -4.44
C GLU A 230 15.11 -13.12 -4.09
N LYS A 231 16.09 -13.02 -3.18
CA LYS A 231 16.83 -11.78 -2.86
C LYS A 231 17.68 -11.28 -4.05
N LYS A 232 17.18 -11.42 -5.27
CA LYS A 232 17.85 -11.04 -6.49
C LYS A 232 17.32 -9.67 -6.92
N GLU A 233 18.23 -8.77 -7.25
CA GLU A 233 17.91 -7.58 -8.01
C GLU A 233 17.29 -8.00 -9.35
N LEU A 234 16.50 -7.11 -9.97
CA LEU A 234 16.00 -7.35 -11.31
C LEU A 234 17.18 -7.68 -12.22
N THR A 235 17.12 -8.82 -12.87
CA THR A 235 18.15 -9.26 -13.81
C THR A 235 18.18 -8.32 -15.01
N ALA A 236 19.33 -8.21 -15.68
CA ALA A 236 19.45 -7.43 -16.92
C ALA A 236 18.39 -7.84 -17.96
N THR A 237 17.97 -9.10 -17.96
CA THR A 237 16.89 -9.62 -18.82
C THR A 237 15.51 -9.07 -18.45
N GLU A 238 15.20 -8.90 -17.16
CA GLU A 238 13.95 -8.27 -16.71
C GLU A 238 13.94 -6.77 -17.00
N LEU A 239 15.10 -6.12 -16.88
CA LEU A 239 15.30 -4.73 -17.29
C LEU A 239 15.19 -4.57 -18.82
N GLU A 240 15.71 -5.52 -19.59
CA GLU A 240 15.53 -5.56 -21.05
C GLU A 240 14.08 -5.82 -21.45
N ARG A 241 13.34 -6.66 -20.70
CA ARG A 241 11.91 -6.87 -20.93
C ARG A 241 11.12 -5.60 -20.64
N LEU A 242 11.46 -4.89 -19.56
CA LEU A 242 10.92 -3.58 -19.21
C LEU A 242 11.19 -2.55 -20.31
N ILE A 243 12.46 -2.43 -20.74
CA ILE A 243 12.87 -1.54 -21.83
C ILE A 243 12.12 -1.91 -23.11
N ARG A 244 12.01 -3.19 -23.48
CA ARG A 244 11.28 -3.64 -24.67
C ARG A 244 9.78 -3.31 -24.59
N GLN A 245 9.14 -3.51 -23.44
CA GLN A 245 7.72 -3.18 -23.25
C GLN A 245 7.48 -1.66 -23.31
N ILE A 246 8.35 -0.86 -22.70
CA ILE A 246 8.33 0.61 -22.81
C ILE A 246 8.61 1.04 -24.26
N PHE A 247 9.56 0.42 -24.94
CA PHE A 247 9.88 0.69 -26.36
C PHE A 247 8.68 0.39 -27.26
N TRP A 248 7.92 -0.70 -27.03
CA TRP A 248 6.70 -0.98 -27.80
C TRP A 248 5.59 0.04 -27.56
N VAL A 249 5.44 0.56 -26.34
CA VAL A 249 4.44 1.59 -26.00
C VAL A 249 4.84 2.97 -26.54
N VAL A 250 6.13 3.34 -26.46
CA VAL A 250 6.65 4.64 -26.89
C VAL A 250 6.87 4.72 -28.41
N PHE A 251 7.36 3.65 -29.06
CA PHE A 251 7.55 3.62 -30.53
C PHE A 251 6.34 3.08 -31.30
N GLY A 252 5.40 2.38 -30.67
CA GLY A 252 4.12 2.00 -31.29
C GLY A 252 3.28 3.20 -31.74
N ILE A 253 3.43 4.34 -31.06
CA ILE A 253 2.76 5.62 -31.37
C ILE A 253 3.49 6.41 -32.48
N ILE A 254 4.81 6.31 -32.56
CA ILE A 254 5.60 7.00 -33.61
C ILE A 254 5.56 6.23 -34.93
N ALA A 255 5.53 4.89 -34.90
CA ALA A 255 5.53 4.06 -36.11
C ALA A 255 4.19 4.10 -36.88
N THR A 256 3.05 4.27 -36.21
CA THR A 256 1.74 4.44 -36.88
C THR A 256 1.64 5.79 -37.58
N SER A 257 2.14 6.86 -36.96
CA SER A 257 2.11 8.22 -37.52
C SER A 257 2.91 8.36 -38.82
N VAL A 258 4.06 7.67 -38.92
CA VAL A 258 4.94 7.70 -40.11
C VAL A 258 4.42 6.75 -41.20
N LEU A 259 3.93 5.56 -40.84
CA LEU A 259 3.40 4.60 -41.81
C LEU A 259 2.07 5.07 -42.42
N ILE A 260 1.19 5.70 -41.63
CA ILE A 260 -0.07 6.27 -42.12
C ILE A 260 0.20 7.47 -43.04
N ASN A 261 1.13 8.38 -42.69
CA ASN A 261 1.50 9.49 -43.57
C ASN A 261 2.21 9.03 -44.85
N TYR A 262 3.00 7.95 -44.78
CA TYR A 262 3.63 7.33 -45.95
C TYR A 262 2.60 6.68 -46.87
N LEU A 263 1.62 5.96 -46.31
CA LEU A 263 0.53 5.33 -47.07
C LEU A 263 -0.45 6.36 -47.66
N ILE A 264 -0.80 7.43 -46.94
CA ILE A 264 -1.64 8.53 -47.43
C ILE A 264 -0.97 9.29 -48.59
N LYS A 265 0.35 9.51 -48.53
CA LYS A 265 1.11 10.12 -49.64
C LYS A 265 1.20 9.23 -50.88
N LYS A 266 1.20 7.91 -50.70
CA LYS A 266 1.25 6.94 -51.80
C LYS A 266 -0.11 6.74 -52.48
N LEU A 267 -1.21 7.00 -51.77
CA LEU A 267 -2.59 6.94 -52.30
C LEU A 267 -3.08 8.25 -52.95
N ARG A 268 -2.29 9.34 -52.87
CA ARG A 268 -2.60 10.65 -53.47
C ARG A 268 -1.74 10.98 -54.71
N LYS A 269 -0.97 10.01 -55.21
CA LYS A 269 -0.34 10.03 -56.54
C LYS A 269 -1.01 8.98 -57.40
#